data_AF-A0A915Z4N4-F1
#
_entry.id   AF-A0A915Z4N4-F1
#
_cell.length_a   1.000
_cell.length_b   1.000
_cell.length_c   1.000
_cell.angle_alpha   90.00
_cell.angle_beta   90.00
_cell.angle_gamma   90.00
#
_symmetry.space_group_name_H-M   'P 1'
#
loop_
_entity.id
_entity.type
_entity.pdbx_description
1 polymer ?
#
loop_
_entity_poly.entity_id
_entity_poly.type
_entity_poly.pdbx_seq_one_letter_code
_entity_poly.pdbx_strand_id
1 'polypeptide(L)'
;MLSPEGERNFISVWKSFEYSRQWSKLPNPISHIETFMMSDQLRLGMVMPFILNRSLTINCLKSQEIEKLQERTNINRNQVISNIIKCWATVTKCSQLAFKISLTKDDYIELENYLNKERKALIEAFETEKE
;
A
#
# COMPACT_ATOMS: atom_id res chain seq x y z
N MET A 1 11.74 -5.62 3.31
CA MET A 1 10.92 -4.73 4.15
C MET A 1 10.44 -5.36 5.47
N LEU A 2 9.59 -6.41 5.46
CA LEU A 2 9.03 -6.99 6.70
C LEU A 2 10.07 -7.83 7.49
N SER A 3 9.96 -7.82 8.81
CA SER A 3 10.61 -8.79 9.71
C SER A 3 9.82 -10.10 9.71
N PRO A 4 10.39 -11.24 10.17
CA PRO A 4 9.63 -12.49 10.29
C PRO A 4 8.37 -12.36 11.15
N GLU A 5 8.39 -11.48 12.16
CA GLU A 5 7.20 -11.15 12.96
C GLU A 5 6.18 -10.35 12.13
N GLY A 6 6.63 -9.36 11.38
CA GLY A 6 5.78 -8.59 10.47
C GLY A 6 5.09 -9.46 9.42
N GLU A 7 5.81 -10.43 8.83
CA GLU A 7 5.25 -11.39 7.88
C GLU A 7 4.15 -12.25 8.53
N ARG A 8 4.38 -12.78 9.74
CA ARG A 8 3.37 -13.56 10.46
C ARG A 8 2.12 -12.72 10.77
N ASN A 9 2.30 -11.49 11.22
CA ASN A 9 1.20 -10.59 11.54
C ASN A 9 0.40 -10.24 10.28
N PHE A 10 1.09 -9.92 9.18
CA PHE A 10 0.45 -9.67 7.89
C PHE A 10 -0.38 -10.87 7.44
N ILE A 11 0.20 -12.08 7.46
CA ILE A 11 -0.49 -13.31 7.02
C ILE A 11 -1.70 -13.61 7.92
N SER A 12 -1.58 -13.39 9.23
CA SER A 12 -2.69 -13.57 10.17
C SER A 12 -3.88 -12.66 9.82
N VAL A 13 -3.62 -11.36 9.65
CA VAL A 13 -4.65 -10.38 9.25
C VAL A 13 -5.21 -10.72 7.87
N TRP A 14 -4.36 -11.04 6.89
CA TRP A 14 -4.77 -11.41 5.54
C TRP A 14 -5.73 -12.60 5.52
N LYS A 15 -5.44 -13.66 6.28
CA LYS A 15 -6.32 -14.85 6.38
C LYS A 15 -7.66 -14.56 7.05
N SER A 16 -7.69 -13.61 7.99
CA SER A 16 -8.91 -13.21 8.70
C SER A 16 -9.76 -12.18 7.95
N PHE A 17 -9.23 -11.60 6.86
CA PHE A 17 -9.94 -10.57 6.11
C PHE A 17 -11.12 -11.18 5.34
N GLU A 18 -12.31 -10.66 5.63
CA GLU A 18 -13.54 -11.06 4.95
C GLU A 18 -13.67 -10.29 3.63
N TYR A 19 -13.67 -11.04 2.53
CA TYR A 19 -13.91 -10.48 1.20
C TYR A 19 -15.41 -10.33 0.95
N SER A 20 -15.79 -9.35 0.12
CA SER A 20 -17.14 -9.29 -0.45
C SER A 20 -17.48 -10.61 -1.13
N ARG A 21 -18.75 -11.05 -1.03
CA ARG A 21 -19.23 -12.31 -1.64
C ARG A 21 -18.99 -12.37 -3.16
N GLN A 22 -18.83 -11.22 -3.80
CA GLN A 22 -18.60 -11.09 -5.24
C GLN A 22 -17.12 -11.25 -5.64
N TRP A 23 -16.20 -11.23 -4.67
CA TRP A 23 -14.77 -11.31 -4.94
C TRP A 23 -14.27 -12.74 -4.73
N SER A 24 -13.52 -13.25 -5.70
CA SER A 24 -12.70 -14.44 -5.48
C SER A 24 -11.65 -14.14 -4.40
N LYS A 25 -11.34 -15.14 -3.57
CA LYS A 25 -10.24 -15.02 -2.61
C LYS A 25 -8.94 -14.77 -3.37
N LEU A 26 -8.20 -13.75 -2.94
CA LEU A 26 -6.88 -13.44 -3.49
C LEU A 26 -5.81 -14.32 -2.82
N PRO A 27 -4.77 -14.77 -3.57
CA PRO A 27 -3.64 -15.46 -2.98
C PRO A 27 -2.86 -14.53 -2.03
N ASN A 28 -2.00 -15.08 -1.17
CA ASN A 28 -1.16 -14.25 -0.29
C ASN A 28 -0.18 -13.40 -1.12
N PRO A 29 -0.21 -12.06 -1.01
CA PRO A 29 0.64 -11.18 -1.81
C PRO A 29 2.12 -11.27 -1.46
N ILE A 30 2.49 -11.80 -0.28
CA ILE A 30 3.91 -12.00 0.08
C ILE A 30 4.53 -13.14 -0.74
N SER A 31 3.81 -14.26 -0.91
CA SER A 31 4.36 -15.49 -1.50
C SER A 31 4.04 -15.65 -2.99
N HIS A 32 3.04 -14.93 -3.49
CA HIS A 32 2.48 -15.13 -4.83
C HIS A 32 2.45 -13.84 -5.64
N ILE A 33 3.32 -12.87 -5.37
CA ILE A 33 3.31 -11.55 -6.02
C ILE A 33 3.33 -11.65 -7.56
N GLU A 34 4.03 -12.64 -8.11
CA GLU A 34 4.19 -12.85 -9.55
C GLU A 34 2.96 -13.48 -10.23
N THR A 35 2.00 -14.00 -9.46
CA THR A 35 0.81 -14.67 -10.03
C THR A 35 -0.39 -13.74 -10.17
N PHE A 36 -0.31 -12.50 -9.69
CA PHE A 36 -1.42 -11.55 -9.75
C PHE A 36 -1.60 -11.01 -11.16
N MET A 37 -2.82 -11.13 -11.70
CA MET A 37 -3.20 -10.39 -12.91
C MET A 37 -3.48 -8.92 -12.55
N MET A 38 -3.51 -8.04 -13.57
CA MET A 38 -3.79 -6.60 -13.38
C MET A 38 -5.08 -6.33 -12.57
N SER A 39 -6.14 -7.10 -12.82
CA SER A 39 -7.39 -7.00 -12.06
C SER A 39 -7.23 -7.34 -10.57
N ASP A 40 -6.34 -8.27 -10.27
CA ASP A 40 -6.06 -8.68 -8.89
C ASP A 40 -5.19 -7.64 -8.18
N GLN A 41 -4.27 -7.00 -8.90
CA GLN A 41 -3.45 -5.89 -8.40
C GLN A 41 -4.32 -4.69 -7.99
N LEU A 42 -5.36 -4.38 -8.76
CA LEU A 42 -6.32 -3.32 -8.42
C LEU A 42 -7.07 -3.65 -7.11
N ARG A 43 -7.62 -4.87 -7.00
CA ARG A 43 -8.30 -5.34 -5.78
C ARG A 43 -7.37 -5.35 -4.58
N LEU A 44 -6.11 -5.76 -4.79
CA LEU A 44 -5.07 -5.75 -3.78
C LEU A 44 -4.83 -4.32 -3.30
N GLY A 45 -4.64 -3.36 -4.21
CA GLY A 45 -4.51 -1.94 -3.90
C GLY A 45 -5.67 -1.38 -3.08
N MET A 46 -6.89 -1.88 -3.27
CA MET A 46 -8.06 -1.44 -2.48
C MET A 46 -8.06 -1.96 -1.04
N VAL A 47 -7.62 -3.20 -0.80
CA VAL A 47 -7.64 -3.80 0.55
C VAL A 47 -6.37 -3.52 1.34
N MET A 48 -5.25 -3.27 0.67
CA MET A 48 -3.94 -3.10 1.30
C MET A 48 -3.89 -2.07 2.43
N PRO A 49 -4.46 -0.85 2.32
CA PRO A 49 -4.40 0.11 3.42
C PRO A 49 -5.00 -0.45 4.71
N PHE A 50 -6.08 -1.23 4.59
CA PHE A 50 -6.78 -1.81 5.72
C PHE A 50 -5.99 -2.97 6.35
N ILE A 51 -5.44 -3.85 5.50
CA ILE A 51 -4.58 -4.96 5.95
C ILE A 51 -3.35 -4.41 6.67
N LEU A 52 -2.67 -3.43 6.06
CA LEU A 52 -1.46 -2.83 6.62
C LEU A 52 -1.75 -2.10 7.93
N ASN A 53 -2.86 -1.35 8.01
CA ASN A 53 -3.26 -0.67 9.23
C ASN A 53 -3.54 -1.63 10.41
N ARG A 54 -3.95 -2.87 10.13
CA ARG A 54 -4.21 -3.89 11.16
C ARG A 54 -3.00 -4.79 11.47
N SER A 55 -2.04 -4.89 10.55
CA SER A 55 -0.92 -5.83 10.67
C SER A 55 0.41 -5.18 11.02
N LEU A 56 0.61 -3.92 10.65
CA LEU A 56 1.89 -3.25 10.82
C LEU A 56 2.00 -2.54 12.17
N THR A 57 3.09 -2.83 12.85
CA THR A 57 3.64 -2.02 13.94
C THR A 57 5.09 -1.69 13.62
N ILE A 58 5.74 -0.82 14.39
CA ILE A 58 7.13 -0.44 14.12
C ILE A 58 8.12 -1.63 14.18
N ASN A 59 7.79 -2.66 14.96
CA ASN A 59 8.61 -3.88 15.10
C ASN A 59 8.40 -4.87 13.93
N CYS A 60 7.38 -4.65 13.09
CA CYS A 60 7.09 -5.49 11.93
C CYS A 60 8.02 -5.21 10.74
N LEU A 61 8.84 -4.17 10.80
CA LEU A 61 9.81 -3.82 9.76
C LEU A 61 11.23 -4.15 10.21
N LYS A 62 12.10 -4.56 9.27
CA LYS A 62 13.53 -4.71 9.55
C LYS A 62 14.14 -3.34 9.86
N SER A 63 14.99 -3.22 10.90
CA SER A 63 15.56 -1.93 11.32
C SER A 63 16.25 -1.16 10.20
N GLN A 64 17.03 -1.84 9.37
CA GLN A 64 17.70 -1.26 8.20
C GLN A 64 16.72 -0.59 7.20
N GLU A 65 15.49 -1.09 7.10
CA GLU A 65 14.48 -0.57 6.17
C GLU A 65 13.80 0.67 6.76
N ILE A 66 13.62 0.67 8.09
CA ILE A 66 13.13 1.83 8.83
C ILE A 66 14.14 2.97 8.71
N GLU A 67 15.43 2.70 8.92
CA GLU A 67 16.49 3.70 8.82
C GLU A 67 16.55 4.32 7.42
N LYS A 68 16.55 3.51 6.36
CA LYS A 68 16.47 3.98 4.97
C LYS A 68 15.26 4.89 4.72
N LEU A 69 14.09 4.51 5.23
CA LEU A 69 12.87 5.33 5.09
C LEU A 69 12.97 6.64 5.86
N GLN A 70 13.55 6.63 7.06
CA GLN A 70 13.74 7.82 7.87
C GLN A 70 14.70 8.80 7.19
N GLU A 71 15.82 8.32 6.66
CA GLU A 71 16.80 9.15 5.93
C GLU A 71 16.18 9.81 4.71
N ARG A 72 15.42 9.05 3.91
CA ARG A 72 14.79 9.55 2.67
C ARG A 72 13.69 10.57 2.91
N THR A 73 12.86 10.34 3.92
CA THR A 73 11.63 11.13 4.13
C THR A 73 11.77 12.14 5.26
N ASN A 74 12.90 12.15 5.97
CA ASN A 74 13.18 12.97 7.16
C ASN A 74 12.07 12.87 8.22
N ILE A 75 11.47 11.68 8.38
CA ILE A 75 10.39 11.44 9.33
C ILE A 75 10.87 10.72 10.59
N ASN A 76 10.12 10.91 11.68
CA ASN A 76 10.38 10.16 12.90
C ASN A 76 10.06 8.67 12.69
N ARG A 77 10.82 7.78 13.32
CA ARG A 77 10.59 6.33 13.39
C ARG A 77 9.12 5.98 13.64
N ASN A 78 8.45 6.68 14.56
CA ASN A 78 7.06 6.43 14.90
C ASN A 78 6.07 6.81 13.78
N GLN A 79 6.48 7.63 12.82
CA GLN A 79 5.66 8.07 11.69
C GLN A 79 5.79 7.16 10.47
N VAL A 80 6.83 6.32 10.39
CA VAL A 80 7.11 5.43 9.26
C VAL A 80 5.91 4.57 8.90
N ILE A 81 5.32 3.88 9.88
CA ILE A 81 4.14 3.03 9.66
C ILE A 81 2.95 3.87 9.15
N SER A 82 2.70 5.02 9.76
CA SER A 82 1.60 5.90 9.34
C SER A 82 1.78 6.40 7.91
N ASN A 83 3.01 6.62 7.47
CA ASN A 83 3.31 7.07 6.11
C ASN A 83 3.17 5.95 5.09
N ILE A 84 3.58 4.72 5.41
CA ILE A 84 3.32 3.55 4.56
C ILE A 84 1.81 3.36 4.37
N ILE A 85 1.02 3.44 5.45
CA ILE A 85 -0.44 3.32 5.38
C ILE A 85 -1.05 4.45 4.55
N LYS A 86 -0.59 5.71 4.73
CA LYS A 86 -1.06 6.87 3.93
C LYS A 86 -0.69 6.74 2.45
N CYS A 87 0.49 6.21 2.14
CA CYS A 87 0.92 5.95 0.77
C CYS A 87 -0.07 5.00 0.10
N TRP A 88 -0.32 3.83 0.69
CA TRP A 88 -1.30 2.88 0.17
C TRP A 88 -2.72 3.45 0.11
N ALA A 89 -3.15 4.23 1.11
CA ALA A 89 -4.46 4.89 1.06
C ALA A 89 -4.56 5.88 -0.11
N THR A 90 -3.46 6.52 -0.51
CA THR A 90 -3.40 7.41 -1.67
C THR A 90 -3.51 6.61 -2.97
N VAL A 91 -2.77 5.50 -3.09
CA VAL A 91 -2.87 4.54 -4.21
C VAL A 91 -4.31 4.06 -4.39
N THR A 92 -4.98 3.68 -3.30
CA THR A 92 -6.38 3.24 -3.33
C THR A 92 -7.32 4.32 -3.85
N LYS A 93 -7.18 5.56 -3.38
CA LYS A 93 -8.04 6.67 -3.82
C LYS A 93 -7.82 7.01 -5.29
N CYS A 94 -6.56 7.03 -5.73
CA CYS A 94 -6.22 7.23 -7.13
C CYS A 94 -6.85 6.14 -8.01
N SER A 95 -6.68 4.88 -7.62
CA SER A 95 -7.29 3.72 -8.29
C SER A 95 -8.82 3.83 -8.35
N GLN A 96 -9.47 4.20 -7.23
CA GLN A 96 -10.93 4.35 -7.19
C GLN A 96 -11.42 5.40 -8.19
N LEU A 97 -10.72 6.54 -8.31
CA LEU A 97 -11.08 7.59 -9.25
C LEU A 97 -10.81 7.16 -10.70
N ALA A 98 -9.65 6.58 -10.98
CA ALA A 98 -9.26 6.15 -12.33
C ALA A 98 -10.21 5.11 -12.93
N PHE A 99 -10.83 4.27 -12.09
CA PHE A 99 -11.75 3.22 -12.50
C PHE A 99 -13.24 3.55 -12.25
N LYS A 100 -13.59 4.83 -12.05
CA LYS A 100 -15.00 5.25 -12.06
C LYS A 100 -15.64 4.93 -13.42
N ILE A 101 -16.92 4.53 -13.39
CA ILE A 101 -17.71 4.22 -14.60
C ILE A 101 -17.84 5.45 -15.51
N SER A 102 -17.90 6.65 -14.91
CA SER A 102 -17.98 7.92 -15.60
C SER A 102 -17.20 8.98 -14.84
N LEU A 103 -16.53 9.88 -15.56
CA LEU A 103 -15.76 10.98 -14.99
C LEU A 103 -16.36 12.32 -15.37
N THR A 104 -16.52 13.19 -14.38
CA THR A 104 -16.82 14.62 -14.55
C THR A 104 -15.52 15.41 -14.67
N LYS A 105 -15.60 16.70 -15.04
CA LYS A 105 -14.43 17.58 -15.05
C LYS A 105 -13.76 17.69 -13.68
N ASP A 106 -14.56 17.73 -12.61
CA ASP A 106 -14.06 17.79 -11.25
C ASP A 106 -13.34 16.49 -10.86
N ASP A 107 -13.83 15.34 -11.32
CA ASP A 107 -13.15 14.06 -11.11
C ASP A 107 -11.77 14.01 -11.78
N TYR A 108 -11.61 14.62 -12.96
CA TYR A 108 -10.30 14.71 -13.62
C TYR A 108 -9.31 15.57 -12.84
N ILE A 109 -9.77 16.71 -12.31
CA ILE A 109 -8.96 17.59 -11.46
C ILE A 109 -8.56 16.85 -10.17
N GLU A 110 -9.49 16.12 -9.57
CA GLU A 110 -9.22 15.32 -8.37
C GLU A 110 -8.26 14.17 -8.66
N LEU A 111 -8.41 13.48 -9.79
CA LEU A 111 -7.53 12.41 -10.24
C LEU A 111 -6.10 12.91 -10.46
N GLU A 112 -5.92 14.05 -11.14
CA GLU A 112 -4.60 14.66 -11.32
C GLU A 112 -3.93 14.98 -9.98
N ASN A 113 -4.70 15.52 -9.03
CA ASN A 113 -4.20 15.79 -7.68
C ASN A 113 -3.77 14.51 -6.95
N TYR A 114 -4.53 13.42 -7.08
CA TYR A 114 -4.18 12.14 -6.46
C TYR A 114 -3.01 11.44 -7.14
N LEU A 115 -2.90 11.49 -8.46
CA LEU A 115 -1.74 10.97 -9.21
C LEU A 115 -0.46 11.68 -8.78
N ASN A 116 -0.50 13.00 -8.61
CA ASN A 116 0.65 13.76 -8.13
C ASN A 116 1.04 13.39 -6.69
N LYS A 117 0.05 13.20 -5.80
CA LYS A 117 0.28 12.75 -4.42
C LYS A 117 0.82 11.32 -4.36
N GLU A 118 0.26 10.42 -5.17
CA GLU A 118 0.66 9.02 -5.26
C GLU A 118 2.10 8.92 -5.74
N ARG A 119 2.44 9.59 -6.85
CA ARG A 119 3.81 9.65 -7.36
C ARG A 119 4.78 10.10 -6.28
N LYS A 120 4.49 11.22 -5.61
CA LYS A 120 5.35 11.73 -4.53
C LYS A 120 5.51 10.72 -3.39
N ALA A 121 4.41 10.13 -2.94
CA ALA A 121 4.42 9.15 -1.85
C ALA A 121 5.17 7.86 -2.21
N LEU A 122 5.08 7.40 -3.46
CA LEU A 122 5.79 6.21 -3.93
C LEU A 122 7.29 6.46 -4.06
N ILE A 123 7.68 7.63 -4.56
CA ILE A 123 9.09 8.04 -4.64
C ILE A 123 9.69 8.07 -3.24
N GLU A 124 9.03 8.77 -2.31
CA GLU A 124 9.47 8.88 -0.92
C GLU A 124 9.58 7.53 -0.21
N ALA A 125 8.65 6.60 -0.47
CA ALA A 125 8.58 5.33 0.22
C ALA A 125 9.43 4.21 -0.42
N PHE A 126 9.63 4.22 -1.74
CA PHE A 126 10.13 3.04 -2.45
C PHE A 126 11.21 3.31 -3.50
N GLU A 127 11.39 4.54 -3.98
CA GLU A 127 12.43 4.80 -4.98
C GLU A 127 13.82 4.80 -4.30
N THR A 128 14.72 3.98 -4.82
CA THR A 128 16.16 4.04 -4.56
C THR A 128 16.76 4.97 -5.59
N GLU A 129 17.59 5.94 -5.15
CA GLU A 129 18.49 6.65 -6.07
C GLU A 129 19.18 5.59 -6.96
N LYS A 130 19.08 5.78 -8.28
CA LYS A 130 19.71 4.89 -9.25
C LYS A 130 21.23 4.91 -8.99
N GLU A 131 21.79 3.75 -8.68
CA GLU A 131 23.24 3.49 -8.84
C GLU A 131 23.66 3.68 -10.31
#